data_AF-A0A7W4HIK3-F1
#
_entry.id   AF-A0A7W4HIK3-F1
#
_cell.length_a   1.000
_cell.length_b   1.000
_cell.length_c   1.000
_cell.angle_alpha   90.00
_cell.angle_beta   90.00
_cell.angle_gamma   90.00
#
_symmetry.space_group_name_H-M   'P 1'
#
loop_
_entity.id
_entity.type
_entity.pdbx_description
1 polymer ?
#
loop_
_entity_poly.entity_id
_entity_poly.type
_entity_poly.pdbx_seq_one_letter_code
_entity_poly.pdbx_strand_id
1 'polypeptide(L)'
;MNKALLENPEVQRELKLELARIDLFEFCKLMHPNFYKEERKYLKDFCRQIQDFIESDEQTLVINAPPRHGKSLTAQNLTAWLFGKNPKAKVMTGSYNDTVSGIFARNVRNMIQTEKA
;
A
#
# COMPACT_ATOMS: atom_id res chain seq x y z
N MET A 1 -25.23 -9.75 11.47
CA MET A 1 -25.17 -8.62 10.53
C MET A 1 -26.05 -8.95 9.34
N ASN A 2 -26.97 -8.07 8.93
CA ASN A 2 -28.02 -8.39 7.97
C ASN A 2 -27.47 -8.41 6.53
N LYS A 3 -27.78 -9.45 5.74
CA LYS A 3 -27.17 -9.65 4.40
C LYS A 3 -27.45 -8.48 3.44
N ALA A 4 -28.64 -7.87 3.54
CA ALA A 4 -29.03 -6.69 2.77
C ALA A 4 -28.20 -5.42 3.08
N LEU A 5 -27.68 -5.28 4.31
CA LEU A 5 -26.80 -4.16 4.67
C LEU A 5 -25.41 -4.31 4.04
N LEU A 6 -24.93 -5.54 3.91
CA LEU A 6 -23.67 -5.84 3.23
C LEU A 6 -23.75 -5.61 1.72
N GLU A 7 -24.92 -5.65 1.11
CA GLU A 7 -25.06 -5.42 -0.34
C GLU A 7 -25.19 -3.93 -0.71
N ASN A 8 -25.29 -3.03 0.28
CA ASN A 8 -25.35 -1.60 0.03
C ASN A 8 -23.99 -1.06 -0.50
N PRO A 9 -23.96 -0.38 -1.66
CA PRO A 9 -22.72 0.14 -2.26
C PRO A 9 -21.93 1.12 -1.37
N GLU A 10 -22.61 1.96 -0.58
CA GLU A 10 -21.96 2.90 0.33
C GLU A 10 -21.29 2.17 1.48
N VAL A 11 -21.97 1.16 2.04
CA VAL A 11 -21.42 0.29 3.09
C VAL A 11 -20.22 -0.47 2.56
N GLN A 12 -20.29 -1.03 1.34
CA GLN A 12 -19.18 -1.71 0.70
C GLN A 12 -17.99 -0.78 0.45
N ARG A 13 -18.25 0.47 0.07
CA ARG A 13 -17.19 1.48 -0.11
C ARG A 13 -16.50 1.80 1.22
N GLU A 14 -17.28 2.04 2.28
CA GLU A 14 -16.71 2.34 3.60
C GLU A 14 -15.93 1.16 4.17
N LEU A 15 -16.44 -0.07 4.01
CA LEU A 15 -15.70 -1.28 4.40
C LEU A 15 -14.35 -1.38 3.69
N LYS A 16 -14.29 -1.10 2.38
CA LYS A 16 -13.01 -1.09 1.64
C LYS A 16 -12.05 -0.03 2.15
N LEU A 17 -12.56 1.16 2.50
CA LEU A 17 -11.74 2.23 3.06
C LEU A 17 -11.18 1.84 4.44
N GLU A 18 -12.03 1.31 5.32
CA GLU A 18 -11.60 0.88 6.66
C GLU A 18 -10.61 -0.29 6.60
N LEU A 19 -10.82 -1.26 5.70
CA LEU A 19 -9.86 -2.32 5.45
C LEU A 19 -8.51 -1.77 4.95
N ALA A 20 -8.53 -0.83 3.99
CA ALA A 20 -7.32 -0.20 3.48
C ALA A 20 -6.55 0.61 4.55
N ARG A 21 -7.20 1.10 5.61
CA ARG A 21 -6.51 1.78 6.72
C ARG A 21 -5.65 0.83 7.55
N ILE A 22 -6.08 -0.43 7.69
CA ILE A 22 -5.44 -1.41 8.59
C ILE A 22 -4.61 -2.46 7.86
N ASP A 23 -4.88 -2.71 6.57
CA ASP A 23 -4.19 -3.72 5.77
C ASP A 23 -3.53 -3.11 4.52
N LEU A 24 -2.22 -3.34 4.37
CA LEU A 24 -1.41 -2.80 3.28
C LEU A 24 -1.78 -3.39 1.92
N PHE A 25 -2.17 -4.66 1.84
CA PHE A 25 -2.61 -5.26 0.58
C PHE A 25 -3.94 -4.64 0.13
N GLU A 26 -4.89 -4.47 1.04
CA GLU A 26 -6.17 -3.82 0.78
C GLU A 26 -5.97 -2.36 0.34
N PHE A 27 -5.05 -1.62 0.96
CA PHE A 27 -4.65 -0.30 0.49
C PHE A 27 -4.10 -0.33 -0.93
N CYS A 28 -3.15 -1.22 -1.20
CA CYS A 28 -2.56 -1.37 -2.52
C CYS A 28 -3.59 -1.75 -3.59
N LYS A 29 -4.54 -2.63 -3.25
CA LYS A 29 -5.65 -3.06 -4.10
C LYS A 29 -6.64 -1.93 -4.36
N LEU A 30 -6.94 -1.11 -3.36
CA LEU A 30 -7.79 0.05 -3.53
C LEU A 30 -7.18 1.07 -4.50
N MET A 31 -5.87 1.34 -4.37
CA MET A 31 -5.16 2.31 -5.21
C MET A 31 -4.86 1.78 -6.62
N HIS A 32 -4.58 0.48 -6.76
CA HIS A 32 -4.16 -0.14 -8.02
C HIS A 32 -4.86 -1.50 -8.26
N PRO A 33 -6.20 -1.53 -8.42
CA PRO A 33 -6.99 -2.76 -8.49
C PRO A 33 -6.64 -3.64 -9.71
N ASN A 34 -6.13 -3.04 -10.79
CA ASN A 34 -5.70 -3.79 -11.97
C ASN A 34 -4.39 -4.58 -11.74
N PHE A 35 -3.59 -4.21 -10.74
CA PHE A 35 -2.30 -4.82 -10.45
C PHE A 35 -2.35 -5.76 -9.24
N TYR A 36 -2.96 -5.33 -8.13
CA TYR A 36 -3.12 -6.13 -6.92
C TYR A 36 -4.42 -6.90 -6.99
N LYS A 37 -4.35 -8.14 -7.47
CA LYS A 37 -5.50 -9.00 -7.66
C LYS A 37 -5.50 -10.17 -6.68
N GLU A 38 -6.68 -10.66 -6.34
CA GLU A 38 -6.88 -11.73 -5.36
C GLU A 38 -6.12 -13.03 -5.72
N GLU A 39 -6.04 -13.33 -7.02
CA GLU A 39 -5.34 -14.50 -7.56
C GLU A 39 -3.81 -14.39 -7.49
N ARG A 40 -3.26 -13.18 -7.38
CA ARG A 40 -1.81 -12.93 -7.27
C ARG A 40 -1.35 -13.07 -5.82
N LYS A 41 -1.40 -14.30 -5.31
CA LYS A 41 -1.05 -14.63 -3.91
C LYS A 41 0.29 -14.05 -3.46
N TYR A 42 1.30 -14.06 -4.34
CA TYR A 42 2.62 -13.49 -4.01
C TYR A 42 2.57 -12.01 -3.61
N LEU A 43 1.63 -11.21 -4.13
CA LEU A 43 1.47 -9.81 -3.73
C LEU A 43 0.86 -9.68 -2.33
N LYS A 44 -0.04 -10.59 -1.96
CA LYS A 44 -0.57 -10.66 -0.59
C LYS A 44 0.53 -11.02 0.39
N ASP A 45 1.30 -12.07 0.09
CA ASP A 45 2.39 -12.52 0.94
C ASP A 45 3.48 -11.45 1.06
N PHE A 46 3.77 -10.73 -0.02
CA PHE A 46 4.73 -9.63 -0.05
C PHE A 46 4.25 -8.43 0.78
N CYS A 47 3.01 -7.98 0.61
CA CYS A 47 2.45 -6.90 1.43
C CYS A 47 2.36 -7.29 2.92
N ARG A 48 1.98 -8.54 3.21
CA ARG A 48 1.89 -9.06 4.58
C ARG A 48 3.26 -9.07 5.26
N GLN A 49 4.30 -9.60 4.61
CA GLN A 49 5.66 -9.57 5.17
C GLN A 49 6.15 -8.15 5.46
N ILE A 50 5.83 -7.20 4.56
CA ILE A 50 6.17 -5.79 4.77
C ILE A 50 5.40 -5.21 5.97
N GLN A 51 4.09 -5.47 6.07
CA GLN A 51 3.27 -4.97 7.16
C GLN A 51 3.69 -5.58 8.50
N ASP A 52 3.87 -6.90 8.56
CA ASP A 52 4.33 -7.63 9.74
C ASP A 52 5.67 -7.05 10.23
N PHE A 53 6.59 -6.73 9.32
CA PHE A 53 7.84 -6.06 9.66
C PHE A 53 7.62 -4.66 10.27
N ILE A 54 6.79 -3.84 9.64
CA ILE A 54 6.48 -2.48 10.11
C ILE A 54 5.80 -2.48 11.49
N GLU A 55 5.03 -3.52 11.80
CA GLU A 55 4.29 -3.67 13.05
C GLU A 55 5.08 -4.47 14.12
N SER A 56 6.29 -4.92 13.79
CA SER A 56 7.21 -5.62 14.70
C SER A 56 8.29 -4.69 15.27
N ASP A 57 9.08 -5.20 16.22
CA ASP A 57 10.27 -4.52 16.75
C ASP A 57 11.53 -4.73 15.88
N GLU A 58 11.42 -5.46 14.76
CA GLU A 58 12.54 -5.73 13.85
C GLU A 58 13.09 -4.45 13.22
N GLN A 59 14.41 -4.40 13.03
CA GLN A 59 15.09 -3.20 12.54
C GLN A 59 15.43 -3.27 11.04
N THR A 60 15.44 -4.46 10.44
CA THR A 60 15.86 -4.63 9.04
C THR A 60 15.08 -5.74 8.36
N LEU A 61 14.58 -5.45 7.15
CA LEU A 61 13.95 -6.38 6.25
C LEU A 61 14.67 -6.36 4.89
N VAL A 62 15.13 -7.52 4.44
CA VAL A 62 15.69 -7.71 3.09
C VAL A 62 14.73 -8.57 2.28
N ILE A 63 14.22 -8.03 1.17
CA ILE A 63 13.31 -8.79 0.29
C ILE A 63 13.94 -9.03 -1.07
N ASN A 64 14.05 -10.30 -1.44
CA ASN A 64 14.47 -10.74 -2.76
C ASN A 64 13.24 -10.99 -3.64
N ALA A 65 12.99 -10.09 -4.59
CA ALA A 65 11.87 -10.18 -5.51
C ALA A 65 12.31 -10.03 -6.98
N PRO A 66 11.76 -10.80 -7.93
CA PRO A 66 12.17 -10.71 -9.33
C PRO A 66 11.78 -9.36 -9.98
N PRO A 67 12.29 -9.07 -11.19
CA PRO A 67 11.78 -7.97 -12.01
C PRO A 67 10.26 -8.07 -12.21
N ARG A 68 9.57 -6.92 -12.26
CA ARG A 68 8.10 -6.82 -12.48
C ARG A 68 7.20 -7.42 -11.38
N HIS A 69 7.72 -7.65 -10.17
CA HIS A 69 6.95 -8.17 -9.03
C HIS A 69 6.44 -7.09 -8.07
N GLY A 70 6.20 -5.87 -8.55
CA GLY A 70 5.56 -4.82 -7.75
C GLY A 70 6.43 -4.15 -6.67
N LYS A 71 7.63 -4.64 -6.36
CA LYS A 71 8.50 -4.11 -5.28
C LYS A 71 8.54 -2.58 -5.12
N SER A 72 8.85 -1.84 -6.18
CA SER A 72 8.95 -0.38 -6.12
C SER A 72 7.59 0.29 -5.97
N LEU A 73 6.56 -0.26 -6.60
CA LEU A 73 5.18 0.23 -6.49
C LEU A 73 4.66 0.01 -5.07
N THR A 74 4.88 -1.16 -4.48
CA THR A 74 4.49 -1.47 -3.11
C THR A 74 5.24 -0.61 -2.11
N ALA A 75 6.53 -0.32 -2.31
CA ALA A 75 7.27 0.61 -1.46
C ALA A 75 6.72 2.05 -1.51
N GLN A 76 6.27 2.52 -2.69
CA GLN A 76 5.58 3.82 -2.82
C GLN A 76 4.26 3.81 -2.07
N ASN A 77 3.44 2.76 -2.26
CA ASN A 77 2.17 2.61 -1.55
C ASN A 77 2.36 2.51 -0.04
N LEU A 78 3.36 1.76 0.43
CA LEU A 78 3.72 1.66 1.84
C LEU A 78 4.00 3.05 2.41
N THR A 79 4.78 3.86 1.70
CA THR A 79 5.11 5.21 2.15
C THR A 79 3.85 6.07 2.30
N ALA A 80 2.96 6.05 1.30
CA ALA A 80 1.69 6.76 1.37
C ALA A 80 0.78 6.26 2.50
N TRP A 81 0.72 4.94 2.68
CA TRP A 81 -0.06 4.29 3.75
C TRP A 81 0.46 4.64 5.15
N LEU A 82 1.78 4.66 5.34
CA LEU A 82 2.42 5.10 6.59
C LEU A 82 2.07 6.55 6.90
N PHE A 83 2.10 7.45 5.92
CA PHE A 83 1.67 8.84 6.13
C PHE A 83 0.17 8.96 6.41
N GLY A 84 -0.65 8.10 5.83
CA GLY A 84 -2.08 8.01 6.15
C GLY A 84 -2.34 7.59 7.60
N LYS A 85 -1.51 6.68 8.15
CA LYS A 85 -1.55 6.28 9.57
C LYS A 85 -0.95 7.34 10.50
N ASN A 86 0.18 7.91 10.13
CA ASN A 86 0.91 8.90 10.91
C ASN A 86 1.58 9.94 9.98
N PRO A 87 1.00 11.14 9.83
CA PRO A 87 1.58 12.20 9.01
C PRO A 87 2.96 12.68 9.46
N LYS A 88 3.37 12.38 10.71
CA LYS A 88 4.70 12.70 11.26
C LYS A 88 5.72 11.56 11.09
N ALA A 89 5.36 10.48 10.41
CA ALA A 89 6.28 9.39 10.11
C ALA A 89 7.54 9.92 9.38
N LYS A 90 8.70 9.35 9.70
CA LYS A 90 9.97 9.70 9.06
C LYS A 90 10.33 8.59 8.08
N VAL A 91 10.21 8.86 6.79
CA VAL A 91 10.53 7.91 5.72
C VAL A 91 11.62 8.49 4.84
N MET A 92 12.69 7.72 4.61
CA MET A 92 13.75 8.03 3.65
C MET A 92 13.79 6.92 2.60
N THR A 93 13.86 7.31 1.33
CA THR A 93 13.94 6.37 0.22
C THR A 93 15.28 6.52 -0.50
N GLY A 94 16.02 5.43 -0.63
CA GLY A 94 17.25 5.35 -1.41
C GLY A 94 17.01 4.58 -2.71
N SER A 95 17.59 5.05 -3.81
CA SER A 95 17.56 4.34 -5.09
C SER A 95 18.86 4.52 -5.86
N TYR A 96 19.03 3.78 -6.96
CA TYR A 96 20.28 3.74 -7.73
C TYR A 96 20.69 5.11 -8.31
N ASN A 97 19.74 5.98 -8.65
CA ASN A 97 20.03 7.32 -9.20
C ASN A 97 18.99 8.36 -8.79
N ASP A 98 19.36 9.64 -8.91
CA ASP A 98 18.53 10.78 -8.49
C ASP A 98 17.19 10.84 -9.22
N THR A 99 17.15 10.46 -10.50
CA THR A 99 15.93 10.46 -11.31
C THR A 99 14.88 9.50 -10.75
N VAL A 100 15.27 8.27 -10.42
CA VAL A 100 14.36 7.25 -9.87
C VAL A 100 13.87 7.68 -8.47
N SER A 101 14.75 8.24 -7.65
CA SER A 101 14.39 8.80 -6.34
C SER A 101 13.37 9.95 -6.48
N GLY A 102 13.59 10.85 -7.44
CA GLY A 102 12.67 11.97 -7.73
C GLY A 102 11.30 11.50 -8.22
N ILE A 103 11.24 10.47 -9.07
CA ILE A 103 9.97 9.86 -9.52
C ILE A 103 9.23 9.22 -8.34
N PHE A 104 9.94 8.47 -7.49
CA PHE A 104 9.36 7.85 -6.31
C PHE A 104 8.67 8.88 -5.42
N ALA A 105 9.39 9.95 -5.04
CA ALA A 105 8.85 11.00 -4.17
C ALA A 105 7.66 11.72 -4.80
N ARG A 106 7.70 12.00 -6.11
CA ARG A 106 6.56 12.59 -6.84
C ARG A 106 5.34 11.66 -6.82
N ASN A 107 5.52 10.38 -7.07
CA ASN A 107 4.42 9.41 -7.08
C ASN A 107 3.73 9.32 -5.71
N VAL A 108 4.52 9.27 -4.62
CA VAL A 108 3.96 9.27 -3.25
C VAL A 108 3.15 10.53 -2.98
N ARG A 109 3.67 11.70 -3.35
CA ARG A 109 2.92 12.97 -3.19
C ARG A 109 1.62 12.95 -3.98
N ASN A 110 1.66 12.51 -5.23
CA ASN A 110 0.48 12.43 -6.08
C ASN A 110 -0.56 11.45 -5.51
N MET A 111 -0.13 10.31 -4.95
CA MET A 111 -1.05 9.38 -4.27
C MET A 111 -1.74 10.05 -3.08
N ILE A 112 -1.01 10.80 -2.25
CA ILE A 112 -1.58 11.52 -1.10
C ILE A 112 -2.56 12.62 -1.55
N GLN A 113 -2.25 13.29 -2.66
CA GLN A 113 -3.08 14.36 -3.24
C GLN A 113 -4.26 13.83 -4.07
N THR A 114 -4.53 12.52 -4.08
CA THR A 114 -5.66 11.97 -4.83
C THR A 114 -6.96 12.59 -4.33
N GLU A 115 -7.61 13.39 -5.17
CA GLU A 115 -8.90 14.00 -4.87
C GLU A 115 -9.99 12.93 -4.84
N LYS A 116 -10.97 13.08 -3.95
CA LYS A 116 -12.17 12.25 -3.96
C LYS A 116 -12.91 12.52 -5.27
N ALA A 117 -13.00 11.52 -6.14
CA ALA A 117 -13.98 11.48 -7.22
C ALA A 117 -15.40 11.34 -6.64
#